data_AF-A0A838BNC5-F1
#
_entry.id   AF-A0A838BNC5-F1
#
_cell.length_a   1.000
_cell.length_b   1.000
_cell.length_c   1.000
_cell.angle_alpha   90.00
_cell.angle_beta   90.00
_cell.angle_gamma   90.00
#
_symmetry.space_group_name_H-M   'P 1'
#
loop_
_entity.id
_entity.type
_entity.pdbx_description
1 polymer ?
#
loop_
_entity_poly.entity_id
_entity_poly.type
_entity_poly.pdbx_seq_one_letter_code
_entity_poly.pdbx_strand_id
1 'polypeptide(L)'
;MSLRLPSRYEDLDLPFRGRLKPNQSLLEVVKRAFSSMEISGGIRFLPIFGISGSGKTSAALEIGTHLPDLYVEQLPRDIIEKPETLTAAVKGIQQRAKGRKTIVVIDQYEEVAAQRTAIPTNFVEALSLMDRGDLRDAGVLFIWLTTSREFQKSLSDATTRNRRILSASDFVMEGLPSKDWPEVIQETFQFHNQERTLSDYEILENDLLDISDQQPTIGAAIEETGNRLQKYTTSLHDLSTYQVVMLWPVTDGLRITRIQQFTDPRQGYKLDWNAWFRQLNSDDQKQLPLREYNRARLYFDIRLIPIAAADLHPLCKDLDKENFKLSKSYLERLENTHFYSIIKGNWNPDNYAPLRERESKRADEARDWYSTVTTDPTKLGNRIARCLRELGVSAAYEQTVGSPHGRVRADVLIERSPMTPPNVIVEIKAFSPENTMPSTICQAVQTTLRRHAQFAGFLQRQ
;
A
#
# COMPACT_ATOMS: atom_id res chain seq x y z
N MET A 1 -7.15 13.54 13.45
CA MET A 1 -6.34 13.57 12.21
C MET A 1 -7.28 13.54 11.03
N SER A 2 -7.10 14.41 10.04
CA SER A 2 -7.89 14.39 8.80
C SER A 2 -7.29 13.37 7.85
N LEU A 3 -8.11 12.43 7.35
CA LEU A 3 -7.69 11.48 6.32
C LEU A 3 -7.47 12.22 5.00
N ARG A 4 -6.48 11.79 4.22
CA ARG A 4 -6.14 12.37 2.92
C ARG A 4 -6.19 11.32 1.82
N LEU A 5 -6.90 11.61 0.75
CA LEU A 5 -6.92 10.76 -0.45
C LEU A 5 -6.90 11.67 -1.69
N PRO A 6 -5.72 12.20 -2.05
CA PRO A 6 -5.60 13.16 -3.16
C PRO A 6 -5.93 12.52 -4.50
N SER A 7 -6.84 13.13 -5.26
CA SER A 7 -7.22 12.70 -6.62
C SER A 7 -6.45 13.42 -7.72
N ARG A 8 -5.81 14.56 -7.39
CA ARG A 8 -5.08 15.41 -8.34
C ARG A 8 -3.58 15.36 -8.11
N TYR A 9 -2.82 15.56 -9.18
CA TYR A 9 -1.36 15.50 -9.14
C TYR A 9 -0.77 16.59 -8.22
N GLU A 10 -1.32 17.79 -8.26
CA GLU A 10 -0.91 18.92 -7.43
C GLU A 10 -1.10 18.66 -5.92
N ASP A 11 -2.06 17.80 -5.56
CA ASP A 11 -2.38 17.43 -4.18
C ASP A 11 -1.54 16.25 -3.66
N LEU A 12 -0.78 15.57 -4.54
CA LEU A 12 0.12 14.49 -4.14
C LEU A 12 1.34 15.06 -3.41
N ASP A 13 1.71 14.44 -2.30
CA ASP A 13 2.94 14.76 -1.58
C ASP A 13 4.17 14.50 -2.47
N LEU A 14 5.14 15.42 -2.45
CA LEU A 14 6.34 15.35 -3.30
C LEU A 14 7.07 14.00 -3.27
N PRO A 15 7.27 13.34 -2.10
CA PRO A 15 7.96 12.05 -2.08
C PRO A 15 7.12 10.90 -2.66
N PHE A 16 5.79 11.04 -2.74
CA PHE A 16 4.92 10.07 -3.40
C PHE A 16 5.01 10.15 -4.92
N ARG A 17 5.15 11.36 -5.48
CA ARG A 17 5.22 11.58 -6.93
C ARG A 17 6.34 10.75 -7.57
N GLY A 18 7.47 10.63 -6.88
CA GLY A 18 8.58 9.79 -7.32
C GLY A 18 8.32 8.27 -7.35
N ARG A 19 7.22 7.80 -6.75
CA ARG A 19 6.77 6.40 -6.75
C ARG A 19 5.76 6.10 -7.86
N LEU A 20 5.26 7.11 -8.56
CA LEU A 20 4.29 6.91 -9.64
C LEU A 20 4.86 5.95 -10.69
N LYS A 21 4.01 5.04 -11.19
CA LYS A 21 4.44 4.05 -12.18
C LYS A 21 4.77 4.76 -13.51
N PRO A 22 5.93 4.48 -14.13
CA PRO A 22 6.31 5.10 -15.39
C PRO A 22 5.40 4.68 -16.53
N ASN A 23 5.02 5.64 -17.38
CA ASN A 23 4.34 5.34 -18.64
C ASN A 23 5.38 4.96 -19.71
N GLN A 24 5.55 3.65 -19.95
CA GLN A 24 6.61 3.14 -20.83
C GLN A 24 6.49 3.62 -22.28
N SER A 25 5.26 3.69 -22.83
CA SER A 25 5.06 4.15 -24.21
C SER A 25 5.45 5.63 -24.37
N LEU A 26 5.18 6.47 -23.37
CA LEU A 26 5.65 7.85 -23.36
C LEU A 26 7.19 7.92 -23.27
N LEU A 27 7.79 7.16 -22.34
CA LEU A 27 9.24 7.14 -22.18
C LEU A 27 9.98 6.70 -23.46
N GLU A 28 9.43 5.74 -24.20
CA GLU A 28 9.99 5.30 -25.49
C GLU A 28 9.97 6.42 -26.54
N VAL A 29 8.85 7.16 -26.65
CA VAL A 29 8.76 8.30 -27.58
C VAL A 29 9.72 9.40 -27.18
N VAL A 30 9.83 9.71 -25.88
CA VAL A 30 10.78 10.70 -25.37
C VAL A 30 12.23 10.31 -25.66
N LYS A 31 12.62 9.06 -25.38
CA LYS A 31 13.97 8.55 -25.68
C LYS A 31 14.27 8.65 -27.17
N ARG A 32 13.33 8.24 -28.04
CA ARG A 32 13.46 8.33 -29.49
C ARG A 32 13.61 9.78 -29.96
N ALA A 33 12.85 10.71 -29.40
CA ALA A 33 12.93 12.13 -29.72
C ALA A 33 14.33 12.69 -29.38
N PHE A 34 14.87 12.37 -28.21
CA PHE A 34 16.21 12.81 -27.81
C PHE A 34 17.34 12.16 -28.61
N SER A 35 17.27 10.86 -28.90
CA SER A 35 18.25 10.22 -29.79
C SER A 35 18.23 10.83 -31.20
N SER A 36 17.05 11.21 -31.69
CA SER A 36 16.92 11.92 -32.97
C SER A 36 17.55 13.32 -32.92
N MET A 37 17.38 14.05 -31.82
CA MET A 37 18.00 15.36 -31.61
C MET A 37 19.52 15.29 -31.50
N GLU A 38 20.08 14.24 -30.91
CA GLU A 38 21.55 14.06 -30.85
C GLU A 38 22.17 13.90 -32.25
N ILE A 39 21.45 13.25 -33.17
CA ILE A 39 21.94 12.98 -34.53
C ILE A 39 21.73 14.18 -35.45
N SER A 40 20.57 14.82 -35.38
CA SER A 40 20.12 15.82 -36.37
C SER A 40 20.02 17.26 -35.83
N GLY A 41 20.18 17.43 -34.53
CA GLY A 41 19.91 18.67 -33.81
C GLY A 41 18.44 19.08 -33.84
N GLY A 42 18.22 20.32 -33.42
CA GLY A 42 16.93 20.97 -33.41
C GLY A 42 16.09 20.64 -32.19
N ILE A 43 14.85 21.12 -32.22
CA ILE A 43 13.86 20.86 -31.18
C ILE A 43 12.92 19.74 -31.62
N ARG A 44 12.16 19.21 -30.66
CA ARG A 44 11.07 18.27 -30.93
C ARG A 44 9.79 18.70 -30.23
N PHE A 45 8.68 18.23 -30.77
CA PHE A 45 7.33 18.52 -30.32
C PHE A 45 6.50 17.25 -30.30
N LEU A 46 5.72 17.05 -29.25
CA LEU A 46 4.86 15.89 -29.04
C LEU A 46 3.49 16.34 -28.50
N PRO A 47 2.45 16.41 -29.36
CA PRO A 47 1.08 16.59 -28.91
C PRO A 47 0.50 15.26 -28.40
N ILE A 48 0.13 15.22 -27.13
CA ILE A 48 -0.39 14.03 -26.42
C ILE A 48 -1.88 14.20 -26.17
N PHE A 49 -2.68 13.29 -26.72
CA PHE A 49 -4.10 13.19 -26.36
C PHE A 49 -4.32 12.18 -25.24
N GLY A 50 -5.29 12.46 -24.36
CA GLY A 50 -5.84 11.48 -23.44
C GLY A 50 -7.05 12.05 -22.70
N ILE A 51 -7.97 11.19 -22.27
CA ILE A 51 -9.19 11.62 -21.57
C ILE A 51 -8.85 12.38 -20.28
N SER A 52 -9.75 13.23 -19.80
CA SER A 52 -9.59 13.86 -18.49
C SER A 52 -9.40 12.79 -17.41
N GLY A 53 -8.56 13.04 -16.41
CA GLY A 53 -8.28 12.05 -15.35
C GLY A 53 -7.47 10.81 -15.77
N SER A 54 -6.95 10.70 -17.00
CA SER A 54 -6.14 9.54 -17.43
C SER A 54 -4.69 9.52 -16.92
N GLY A 55 -4.27 10.52 -16.15
CA GLY A 55 -2.89 10.62 -15.63
C GLY A 55 -1.88 11.35 -16.54
N LYS A 56 -2.33 12.08 -17.57
CA LYS A 56 -1.48 12.87 -18.48
C LYS A 56 -0.46 13.76 -17.77
N THR A 57 -0.95 14.61 -16.87
CA THR A 57 -0.14 15.58 -16.14
C THR A 57 0.91 14.87 -15.30
N SER A 58 0.50 13.86 -14.53
CA SER A 58 1.41 13.06 -13.70
C SER A 58 2.49 12.37 -14.55
N ALA A 59 2.09 11.70 -15.63
CA ALA A 59 3.02 10.98 -16.50
C ALA A 59 4.02 11.90 -17.21
N ALA A 60 3.61 13.13 -17.58
CA ALA A 60 4.47 14.08 -18.27
C ALA A 60 5.44 14.80 -17.32
N LEU A 61 4.98 15.18 -16.11
CA LEU A 61 5.81 15.89 -15.14
C LEU A 61 6.82 14.95 -14.45
N GLU A 62 6.46 13.68 -14.26
CA GLU A 62 7.34 12.70 -13.62
C GLU A 62 8.33 12.02 -14.58
N ILE A 63 8.41 12.43 -15.85
CA ILE A 63 9.41 11.89 -16.78
C ILE A 63 10.84 12.08 -16.22
N GLY A 64 11.11 13.22 -15.58
CA GLY A 64 12.42 13.54 -15.00
C GLY A 64 12.79 12.64 -13.82
N THR A 65 11.79 12.15 -13.09
CA THR A 65 11.98 11.17 -12.01
C THR A 65 12.43 9.82 -12.59
N HIS A 66 11.88 9.43 -13.75
CA HIS A 66 12.21 8.15 -14.39
C HIS A 66 13.43 8.21 -15.32
N LEU A 67 13.79 9.41 -15.80
CA LEU A 67 14.94 9.69 -16.66
C LEU A 67 15.73 10.86 -16.05
N PRO A 68 16.65 10.60 -15.09
CA PRO A 68 17.31 11.64 -14.28
C PRO A 68 18.16 12.65 -15.06
N ASP A 69 18.60 12.26 -16.27
CA ASP A 69 19.36 13.10 -17.18
C ASP A 69 18.51 14.21 -17.82
N LEU A 70 17.19 14.17 -17.63
CA LEU A 70 16.24 15.13 -18.15
C LEU A 70 15.82 16.13 -17.07
N TYR A 71 15.65 17.38 -17.48
CA TYR A 71 15.02 18.42 -16.68
C TYR A 71 13.62 18.69 -17.22
N VAL A 72 12.60 18.51 -16.40
CA VAL A 72 11.20 18.69 -16.78
C VAL A 72 10.65 19.92 -16.08
N GLU A 73 10.03 20.82 -16.84
CA GLU A 73 9.35 21.99 -16.29
C GLU A 73 8.04 22.28 -17.02
N GLN A 74 6.99 22.61 -16.26
CA GLN A 74 5.70 23.03 -16.81
C GLN A 74 5.73 24.51 -17.14
N LEU A 75 5.22 24.89 -18.31
CA LEU A 75 5.04 26.30 -18.66
C LEU A 75 3.81 26.91 -18.00
N PRO A 76 3.95 28.11 -17.42
CA PRO A 76 2.84 29.00 -17.13
C PRO A 76 1.97 29.30 -18.35
N ARG A 77 0.66 29.46 -18.12
CA ARG A 77 -0.35 29.62 -19.18
C ARG A 77 -0.12 30.89 -20.02
N ASP A 78 0.27 31.99 -19.41
CA ASP A 78 0.43 33.32 -20.02
C ASP A 78 1.57 33.42 -21.05
N ILE A 79 2.47 32.43 -21.09
CA ILE A 79 3.71 32.49 -21.87
C ILE A 79 3.52 32.09 -23.34
N ILE A 80 2.47 31.33 -23.66
CA ILE A 80 2.31 30.62 -24.95
C ILE A 80 1.78 31.55 -26.06
N GLU A 81 1.18 32.69 -25.71
CA GLU A 81 0.52 33.57 -26.69
C GLU A 81 1.50 34.34 -27.59
N LYS A 82 2.72 34.62 -27.09
CA LYS A 82 3.71 35.43 -27.82
C LYS A 82 5.02 34.64 -28.03
N PRO A 83 5.56 34.60 -29.25
CA PRO A 83 6.82 33.90 -29.53
C PRO A 83 8.01 34.37 -28.67
N GLU A 84 8.07 35.68 -28.40
CA GLU A 84 9.14 36.30 -27.61
C GLU A 84 9.13 35.84 -26.15
N THR A 85 7.95 35.78 -25.53
CA THR A 85 7.80 35.32 -24.14
C THR A 85 8.12 33.84 -24.01
N LEU A 86 7.67 33.02 -24.97
CA LEU A 86 8.00 31.60 -25.02
C LEU A 86 9.51 31.36 -25.13
N THR A 87 10.19 32.11 -26.01
CA THR A 87 11.63 31.98 -26.19
C THR A 87 12.39 32.36 -24.92
N ALA A 88 12.00 33.47 -24.28
CA ALA A 88 12.61 33.92 -23.03
C ALA A 88 12.41 32.91 -21.89
N ALA A 89 11.21 32.35 -21.77
CA ALA A 89 10.89 31.33 -20.77
C ALA A 89 11.75 30.07 -20.97
N VAL A 90 11.86 29.57 -22.20
CA VAL A 90 12.67 28.38 -22.51
C VAL A 90 14.16 28.62 -22.24
N LYS A 91 14.69 29.81 -22.55
CA LYS A 91 16.07 30.18 -22.18
C LYS A 91 16.27 30.16 -20.66
N GLY A 92 15.30 30.64 -19.88
CA GLY A 92 15.32 30.57 -18.41
C GLY A 92 15.29 29.13 -17.88
N ILE A 93 14.46 28.26 -18.48
CA ILE A 93 14.38 26.83 -18.15
C ILE A 93 15.73 26.14 -18.42
N GLN A 94 16.35 26.41 -19.57
CA GLN A 94 17.66 25.88 -19.94
C GLN A 94 18.78 26.28 -18.97
N GLN A 95 18.76 27.53 -18.49
CA GLN A 95 19.69 27.97 -17.44
C GLN A 95 19.51 27.17 -16.14
N ARG A 96 18.27 26.91 -15.73
CA ARG A 96 17.95 26.06 -14.56
C ARG A 96 18.29 24.59 -14.77
N ALA A 97 18.17 24.09 -16.00
CA ALA A 97 18.49 22.72 -16.37
C ALA A 97 19.99 22.40 -16.20
N LYS A 98 20.87 23.42 -16.21
CA LYS A 98 22.32 23.31 -16.01
C LYS A 98 22.97 22.31 -16.98
N GLY A 99 22.64 22.41 -18.26
CA GLY A 99 23.20 21.56 -19.33
C GLY A 99 22.49 20.21 -19.52
N ARG A 100 21.46 19.90 -18.71
CA ARG A 100 20.60 18.75 -18.96
C ARG A 100 19.65 19.00 -20.13
N LYS A 101 19.30 17.91 -20.82
CA LYS A 101 18.25 17.91 -21.86
C LYS A 101 16.92 18.30 -21.23
N THR A 102 16.14 19.12 -21.92
CA THR A 102 14.98 19.76 -21.32
C THR A 102 13.68 19.26 -21.94
N ILE A 103 12.71 18.93 -21.10
CA ILE A 103 11.31 18.73 -21.48
C ILE A 103 10.50 19.92 -20.97
N VAL A 104 9.72 20.51 -21.86
CA VAL A 104 8.83 21.62 -21.56
C VAL A 104 7.39 21.12 -21.70
N VAL A 105 6.65 21.06 -20.58
CA VAL A 105 5.28 20.54 -20.54
C VAL A 105 4.28 21.69 -20.60
N ILE A 106 3.31 21.58 -21.51
CA ILE A 106 2.19 22.50 -21.68
C ILE A 106 0.93 21.73 -21.32
N ASP A 107 0.23 22.17 -20.27
CA ASP A 107 -0.96 21.49 -19.76
C ASP A 107 -2.17 22.44 -19.68
N GLN A 108 -3.36 21.90 -19.96
CA GLN A 108 -4.67 22.58 -19.85
C GLN A 108 -4.80 23.90 -20.61
N TYR A 109 -4.34 23.96 -21.86
CA TYR A 109 -4.46 25.15 -22.70
C TYR A 109 -5.59 25.09 -23.74
N GLU A 110 -6.33 23.98 -23.81
CA GLU A 110 -7.38 23.78 -24.83
C GLU A 110 -8.55 24.75 -24.71
N GLU A 111 -9.02 25.06 -23.50
CA GLU A 111 -10.20 25.94 -23.33
C GLU A 111 -9.94 27.36 -23.84
N VAL A 112 -8.72 27.87 -23.62
CA VAL A 112 -8.29 29.19 -24.08
C VAL A 112 -7.90 29.16 -25.56
N ALA A 113 -7.28 28.08 -26.03
CA ALA A 113 -6.89 27.92 -27.43
C ALA A 113 -8.06 27.61 -28.37
N ALA A 114 -9.09 26.91 -27.90
CA ALA A 114 -10.31 26.66 -28.67
C ALA A 114 -11.08 27.97 -28.95
N GLN A 115 -11.01 28.95 -28.03
CA GLN A 115 -11.59 30.28 -28.23
C GLN A 115 -10.78 31.16 -29.20
N ARG A 116 -9.52 30.81 -29.47
CA ARG A 116 -8.59 31.56 -30.32
C ARG A 116 -7.99 30.66 -31.41
N THR A 117 -8.62 30.66 -32.58
CA THR A 117 -8.28 29.80 -33.74
C THR A 117 -6.82 29.83 -34.19
N ALA A 118 -6.04 30.86 -33.87
CA ALA A 118 -4.64 31.01 -34.32
C ALA A 118 -3.58 30.37 -33.41
N ILE A 119 -3.91 29.90 -32.20
CA ILE A 119 -2.89 29.48 -31.22
C ILE A 119 -2.01 28.30 -31.70
N PRO A 120 -2.57 27.19 -32.23
CA PRO A 120 -1.74 26.07 -32.71
C PRO A 120 -0.71 26.50 -33.76
N THR A 121 -1.13 27.32 -34.73
CA THR A 121 -0.27 27.82 -35.79
C THR A 121 0.82 28.74 -35.24
N ASN A 122 0.46 29.74 -34.42
CA ASN A 122 1.41 30.69 -33.85
C ASN A 122 2.46 29.99 -32.98
N PHE A 123 2.05 28.99 -32.19
CA PHE A 123 2.95 28.20 -31.37
C PHE A 123 3.93 27.39 -32.22
N VAL A 124 3.44 26.69 -33.24
CA VAL A 124 4.30 25.89 -34.13
C VAL A 124 5.24 26.75 -34.97
N GLU A 125 4.81 27.96 -35.35
CA GLU A 125 5.70 28.95 -35.97
C GLU A 125 6.79 29.41 -35.01
N ALA A 126 6.47 29.68 -33.75
CA ALA A 126 7.45 30.02 -32.72
C ALA A 126 8.46 28.88 -32.51
N LEU A 127 7.99 27.64 -32.44
CA LEU A 127 8.85 26.46 -32.40
C LEU A 127 9.78 26.40 -33.62
N SER A 128 9.24 26.61 -34.82
CA SER A 128 10.03 26.58 -36.06
C SER A 128 11.10 27.67 -36.12
N LEU A 129 10.86 28.84 -35.50
CA LEU A 129 11.87 29.89 -35.35
C LEU A 129 12.97 29.48 -34.36
N MET A 130 12.60 28.90 -33.22
CA MET A 130 13.56 28.40 -32.21
C MET A 130 14.44 27.27 -32.75
N ASP A 131 13.85 26.37 -33.53
CA ASP A 131 14.51 25.24 -34.21
C ASP A 131 15.62 25.68 -35.18
N ARG A 132 15.54 26.91 -35.70
CA ARG A 132 16.50 27.52 -36.63
C ARG A 132 17.46 28.51 -35.95
N GLY A 133 17.17 28.90 -34.71
CA GLY A 133 17.93 29.91 -33.96
C GLY A 133 18.78 29.31 -32.84
N ASP A 134 18.97 30.11 -31.78
CA ASP A 134 19.90 29.84 -30.67
C ASP A 134 19.62 28.54 -29.88
N LEU A 135 18.43 27.95 -30.02
CA LEU A 135 18.01 26.78 -29.25
C LEU A 135 18.19 25.46 -30.03
N ARG A 136 18.76 25.51 -31.24
CA ARG A 136 18.95 24.33 -32.09
C ARG A 136 19.76 23.22 -31.41
N ASP A 137 20.78 23.58 -30.64
CA ASP A 137 21.68 22.61 -29.98
C ASP A 137 21.30 22.35 -28.51
N ALA A 138 20.23 22.98 -28.01
CA ALA A 138 19.83 22.94 -26.61
C ALA A 138 19.06 21.65 -26.22
N GLY A 139 18.67 20.82 -27.19
CA GLY A 139 17.95 19.57 -26.96
C GLY A 139 16.66 19.77 -26.16
N VAL A 140 15.67 20.42 -26.78
CA VAL A 140 14.38 20.73 -26.14
C VAL A 140 13.26 19.90 -26.76
N LEU A 141 12.55 19.16 -25.93
CA LEU A 141 11.29 18.49 -26.28
C LEU A 141 10.11 19.25 -25.67
N PHE A 142 9.21 19.74 -26.51
CA PHE A 142 7.92 20.29 -26.08
C PHE A 142 6.86 19.19 -26.04
N ILE A 143 6.19 19.03 -24.92
CA ILE A 143 5.05 18.13 -24.75
C ILE A 143 3.80 18.97 -24.52
N TRP A 144 2.78 18.79 -25.34
CA TRP A 144 1.50 19.47 -25.17
C TRP A 144 0.41 18.46 -24.85
N LEU A 145 -0.16 18.56 -23.64
CA LEU A 145 -1.22 17.69 -23.16
C LEU A 145 -2.58 18.22 -23.61
N THR A 146 -3.38 17.35 -24.21
CA THR A 146 -4.73 17.68 -24.66
C THR A 146 -5.77 16.60 -24.35
N THR A 147 -7.01 16.99 -24.09
CA THR A 147 -8.23 16.17 -23.98
C THR A 147 -9.08 16.20 -25.25
N SER A 148 -8.74 17.03 -26.23
CA SER A 148 -9.42 17.14 -27.53
C SER A 148 -8.60 16.52 -28.66
N ARG A 149 -9.22 15.56 -29.36
CA ARG A 149 -8.65 14.93 -30.57
C ARG A 149 -8.52 15.92 -31.73
N GLU A 150 -9.51 16.78 -31.89
CA GLU A 150 -9.50 17.81 -32.92
C GLU A 150 -8.35 18.78 -32.70
N PHE A 151 -8.13 19.19 -31.45
CA PHE A 151 -7.03 20.07 -31.09
C PHE A 151 -5.66 19.39 -31.26
N GLN A 152 -5.53 18.11 -30.87
CA GLN A 152 -4.32 17.32 -31.15
C GLN A 152 -4.00 17.32 -32.65
N LYS A 153 -5.03 17.07 -33.48
CA LYS A 153 -4.89 17.06 -34.93
C LYS A 153 -4.50 18.45 -35.45
N SER A 154 -5.09 19.54 -34.95
CA SER A 154 -4.71 20.90 -35.33
C SER A 154 -3.24 21.22 -34.99
N LEU A 155 -2.75 20.79 -33.82
CA LEU A 155 -1.34 20.95 -33.45
C LEU A 155 -0.41 20.17 -34.40
N SER A 156 -0.77 18.93 -34.74
CA SER A 156 -0.02 18.10 -35.69
C SER A 156 -0.04 18.69 -37.10
N ASP A 157 -1.21 19.12 -37.60
CA ASP A 157 -1.38 19.70 -38.94
C ASP A 157 -0.64 21.03 -39.08
N ALA A 158 -0.55 21.83 -38.01
CA ALA A 158 0.25 23.06 -37.99
C ALA A 158 1.75 22.80 -38.25
N THR A 159 2.26 21.60 -37.97
CA THR A 159 3.66 21.22 -38.24
C THR A 159 3.94 20.86 -39.70
N THR A 160 2.96 20.90 -40.60
CA THR A 160 3.11 20.49 -42.01
C THR A 160 4.27 21.19 -42.74
N ARG A 161 4.54 22.46 -42.44
CA ARG A 161 5.67 23.23 -43.00
C ARG A 161 7.05 22.83 -42.45
N ASN A 162 7.10 22.17 -41.30
CA ASN A 162 8.33 21.74 -40.62
C ASN A 162 8.13 20.39 -39.91
N ARG A 163 7.79 19.33 -40.66
CA ARG A 163 7.42 18.02 -40.09
C ARG A 163 8.49 17.40 -39.19
N ARG A 164 9.76 17.78 -39.35
CA ARG A 164 10.87 17.23 -38.55
C ARG A 164 10.76 17.53 -37.06
N ILE A 165 10.05 18.59 -36.65
CA ILE A 165 9.87 18.89 -35.23
C ILE A 165 8.89 17.92 -34.58
N LEU A 166 7.96 17.34 -35.34
CA LEU A 166 6.92 16.48 -34.79
C LEU A 166 7.48 15.08 -34.49
N SER A 167 7.36 14.63 -33.24
CA SER A 167 7.83 13.31 -32.79
C SER A 167 6.82 12.21 -33.07
N ALA A 168 5.54 12.50 -32.86
CA ALA A 168 4.41 11.64 -33.18
C ALA A 168 3.16 12.52 -33.39
N SER A 169 2.31 12.17 -34.35
CA SER A 169 1.14 12.96 -34.73
C SER A 169 -0.13 12.67 -33.95
N ASP A 170 -0.23 11.46 -33.40
CA ASP A 170 -1.46 10.85 -32.91
C ASP A 170 -1.26 10.10 -31.59
N PHE A 171 -0.17 10.39 -30.87
CA PHE A 171 0.16 9.71 -29.62
C PHE A 171 -0.99 9.81 -28.61
N VAL A 172 -1.42 8.64 -28.12
CA VAL A 172 -2.51 8.49 -27.17
C VAL A 172 -1.92 8.05 -25.85
N MET A 173 -2.21 8.81 -24.80
CA MET A 173 -2.03 8.33 -23.45
C MET A 173 -3.30 7.64 -22.98
N GLU A 174 -3.27 6.32 -23.04
CA GLU A 174 -4.26 5.47 -22.40
C GLU A 174 -4.09 5.55 -20.88
N GLY A 175 -5.21 5.65 -20.17
CA GLY A 175 -5.20 5.52 -18.72
C GLY A 175 -4.88 4.09 -18.31
N LEU A 176 -4.58 3.90 -17.03
CA LEU A 176 -4.47 2.56 -16.46
C LEU A 176 -5.80 1.80 -16.65
N PRO A 177 -5.78 0.49 -16.93
CA PRO A 177 -6.98 -0.34 -16.91
C PRO A 177 -7.70 -0.26 -15.55
N SER A 178 -9.05 -0.27 -15.55
CA SER A 178 -9.86 -0.14 -14.32
C SER A 178 -9.51 -1.20 -13.26
N LYS A 179 -9.18 -2.42 -13.68
CA LYS A 179 -8.72 -3.52 -12.82
C LYS A 179 -7.47 -3.18 -11.99
N ASP A 180 -6.65 -2.23 -12.43
CA ASP A 180 -5.40 -1.86 -11.77
C ASP A 180 -5.58 -0.64 -10.84
N TRP A 181 -6.76 0.01 -10.87
CA TRP A 181 -7.06 1.18 -10.04
C TRP A 181 -7.13 0.88 -8.54
N PRO A 182 -7.71 -0.24 -8.06
CA PRO A 182 -7.75 -0.55 -6.63
C PRO A 182 -6.38 -0.52 -5.96
N GLU A 183 -5.35 -1.06 -6.62
CA GLU A 183 -3.97 -1.05 -6.12
C GLU A 183 -3.46 0.39 -5.97
N VAL A 184 -3.65 1.23 -6.99
CA VAL A 184 -3.20 2.63 -6.98
C VAL A 184 -3.93 3.46 -5.94
N ILE A 185 -5.25 3.27 -5.79
CA ILE A 185 -6.06 3.96 -4.77
C ILE A 185 -5.58 3.57 -3.38
N GLN A 186 -5.33 2.28 -3.14
CA GLN A 186 -4.84 1.75 -1.88
C GLN A 186 -3.44 2.28 -1.54
N GLU A 187 -2.50 2.27 -2.49
CA GLU A 187 -1.13 2.77 -2.28
C GLU A 187 -1.14 4.27 -2.00
N THR A 188 -1.94 5.03 -2.75
CA THR A 188 -2.11 6.47 -2.53
C THR A 188 -2.65 6.75 -1.14
N PHE A 189 -3.66 6.00 -0.69
CA PHE A 189 -4.19 6.13 0.66
C PHE A 189 -3.16 5.78 1.73
N GLN A 190 -2.49 4.63 1.62
CA GLN A 190 -1.51 4.18 2.61
C GLN A 190 -0.39 5.21 2.80
N PHE A 191 0.16 5.71 1.70
CA PHE A 191 1.24 6.69 1.74
C PHE A 191 0.83 7.97 2.49
N HIS A 192 -0.34 8.52 2.18
CA HIS A 192 -0.78 9.79 2.75
C HIS A 192 -1.41 9.65 4.16
N ASN A 193 -1.58 8.43 4.68
CA ASN A 193 -2.22 8.17 5.97
C ASN A 193 -1.41 7.24 6.88
N GLN A 194 -0.08 7.33 6.85
CA GLN A 194 0.83 6.61 7.77
C GLN A 194 0.66 5.08 7.70
N GLU A 195 0.62 4.53 6.49
CA GLU A 195 0.48 3.08 6.20
C GLU A 195 -0.87 2.47 6.65
N ARG A 196 -1.85 3.29 7.02
CA ARG A 196 -3.22 2.80 7.28
C ARG A 196 -3.86 2.28 6.01
N THR A 197 -4.67 1.23 6.14
CA THR A 197 -5.36 0.62 4.99
C THR A 197 -6.79 1.13 4.85
N LEU A 198 -7.32 1.17 3.63
CA LEU A 198 -8.74 1.47 3.37
C LEU A 198 -9.69 0.45 4.04
N SER A 199 -9.25 -0.80 4.17
CA SER A 199 -9.99 -1.85 4.88
C SER A 199 -10.18 -1.54 6.36
N ASP A 200 -9.36 -0.68 6.97
CA ASP A 200 -9.59 -0.18 8.33
C ASP A 200 -10.78 0.78 8.43
N TYR A 201 -11.29 1.24 7.30
CA TYR A 201 -12.49 2.06 7.16
C TYR A 201 -13.60 1.31 6.43
N GLU A 202 -13.58 -0.03 6.51
CA GLU A 202 -14.55 -0.93 5.87
C GLU A 202 -14.71 -0.77 4.35
N ILE A 203 -13.73 -0.18 3.67
CA ILE A 203 -13.66 -0.17 2.21
C ILE A 203 -12.78 -1.34 1.77
N LEU A 204 -13.39 -2.35 1.16
CA LEU A 204 -12.73 -3.58 0.74
C LEU A 204 -12.29 -3.51 -0.72
N GLU A 205 -11.46 -4.46 -1.15
CA GLU A 205 -11.02 -4.54 -2.55
C GLU A 205 -12.19 -4.70 -3.53
N ASN A 206 -13.23 -5.46 -3.18
CA ASN A 206 -14.44 -5.57 -3.98
C ASN A 206 -15.18 -4.22 -4.10
N ASP A 207 -15.19 -3.40 -3.05
CA ASP A 207 -15.77 -2.05 -3.12
C ASP A 207 -15.00 -1.18 -4.12
N LEU A 208 -13.67 -1.29 -4.13
CA LEU A 208 -12.80 -0.56 -5.05
C LEU A 208 -12.96 -1.05 -6.49
N LEU A 209 -13.13 -2.36 -6.71
CA LEU A 209 -13.43 -2.92 -8.02
C LEU A 209 -14.78 -2.39 -8.53
N ASP A 210 -15.83 -2.44 -7.71
CA ASP A 210 -17.14 -1.90 -8.06
C ASP A 210 -17.08 -0.40 -8.39
N ILE A 211 -16.33 0.38 -7.60
CA ILE A 211 -16.09 1.80 -7.90
C ILE A 211 -15.35 1.95 -9.22
N SER A 212 -14.31 1.15 -9.45
CA SER A 212 -13.47 1.24 -10.66
C SER A 212 -14.24 0.89 -11.93
N ASP A 213 -15.19 -0.04 -11.85
CA ASP A 213 -16.05 -0.42 -12.97
C ASP A 213 -17.16 0.63 -13.26
N GLN A 214 -17.56 1.40 -12.24
CA GLN A 214 -18.62 2.40 -12.36
C GLN A 214 -18.09 3.79 -12.74
N GLN A 215 -16.82 4.08 -12.49
CA GLN A 215 -16.24 5.40 -12.70
C GLN A 215 -15.49 5.51 -14.04
N PRO A 216 -15.56 6.67 -14.72
CA PRO A 216 -14.94 6.83 -16.04
C PRO A 216 -13.42 6.99 -15.99
N THR A 217 -12.86 7.35 -14.82
CA THR A 217 -11.44 7.67 -14.66
C THR A 217 -10.95 7.29 -13.27
N ILE A 218 -9.64 7.05 -13.13
CA ILE A 218 -9.02 6.79 -11.81
C ILE A 218 -9.21 7.96 -10.85
N GLY A 219 -9.14 9.21 -11.33
CA GLY A 219 -9.37 10.40 -10.49
C GLY A 219 -10.78 10.40 -9.89
N ALA A 220 -11.80 10.09 -10.70
CA ALA A 220 -13.18 9.96 -10.24
C ALA A 220 -13.37 8.77 -9.27
N ALA A 221 -12.67 7.66 -9.50
CA ALA A 221 -12.67 6.52 -8.58
C ALA A 221 -12.04 6.86 -7.21
N ILE A 222 -10.95 7.64 -7.21
CA ILE A 222 -10.32 8.14 -5.98
C ILE A 222 -11.29 9.07 -5.22
N GLU A 223 -11.96 9.99 -5.92
CA GLU A 223 -12.94 10.91 -5.31
C GLU A 223 -14.13 10.16 -4.71
N GLU A 224 -14.68 9.18 -5.43
CA GLU A 224 -15.79 8.37 -4.92
C GLU A 224 -15.37 7.50 -3.72
N THR A 225 -14.14 6.98 -3.74
CA THR A 225 -13.56 6.31 -2.55
C THR A 225 -13.48 7.28 -1.37
N GLY A 226 -13.08 8.53 -1.61
CA GLY A 226 -13.09 9.61 -0.62
C GLY A 226 -14.47 9.88 -0.03
N ASN A 227 -15.52 9.89 -0.86
CA ASN A 227 -16.91 10.04 -0.42
C ASN A 227 -17.35 8.90 0.50
N ARG A 228 -16.94 7.65 0.20
CA ARG A 228 -17.19 6.50 1.07
C ARG A 228 -16.43 6.62 2.40
N LEU A 229 -15.17 7.06 2.38
CA LEU A 229 -14.35 7.25 3.59
C LEU A 229 -14.96 8.26 4.57
N GLN A 230 -15.59 9.33 4.06
CA GLN A 230 -16.23 10.33 4.92
C GLN A 230 -17.29 9.72 5.84
N LYS A 231 -18.04 8.72 5.36
CA LYS A 231 -19.08 8.03 6.15
C LYS A 231 -18.50 7.37 7.40
N TYR A 232 -17.25 6.90 7.34
CA TYR A 232 -16.57 6.20 8.43
C TYR A 232 -15.72 7.11 9.31
N THR A 233 -15.35 8.29 8.83
CA THR A 233 -14.57 9.27 9.62
C THR A 233 -15.39 9.82 10.81
N THR A 234 -16.72 9.77 10.71
CA THR A 234 -17.67 10.20 11.76
C THR A 234 -18.15 9.08 12.68
N SER A 235 -17.94 7.81 12.34
CA SER A 235 -18.32 6.69 13.22
C SER A 235 -17.18 6.38 14.18
N LEU A 236 -17.34 6.77 15.43
CA LEU A 236 -16.55 6.28 16.56
C LEU A 236 -16.62 4.74 16.57
N HIS A 237 -15.60 4.09 16.02
CA HIS A 237 -15.44 2.64 16.16
C HIS A 237 -15.03 2.36 17.61
N ASP A 238 -16.02 2.11 18.47
CA ASP A 238 -15.76 1.71 19.84
C ASP A 238 -15.17 0.30 19.87
N LEU A 239 -13.95 0.24 20.39
CA LEU A 239 -12.99 -0.87 20.38
C LEU A 239 -13.44 -1.89 21.42
N SER A 240 -13.75 -3.11 20.99
CA SER A 240 -14.17 -4.25 21.82
C SER A 240 -13.43 -4.33 23.16
N THR A 241 -14.06 -4.90 24.18
CA THR A 241 -13.39 -5.23 25.45
C THR A 241 -12.25 -6.25 25.30
N TYR A 242 -12.07 -6.84 24.11
CA TYR A 242 -11.07 -7.85 23.82
C TYR A 242 -10.20 -7.48 22.62
N GLN A 243 -8.89 -7.68 22.77
CA GLN A 243 -7.95 -7.86 21.65
C GLN A 243 -7.78 -9.35 21.37
N VAL A 244 -7.69 -9.76 20.11
CA VAL A 244 -7.46 -11.17 19.75
C VAL A 244 -6.06 -11.35 19.19
N VAL A 245 -5.30 -12.27 19.79
CA VAL A 245 -3.95 -12.63 19.38
C VAL A 245 -3.92 -14.08 18.91
N MET A 246 -3.64 -14.28 17.63
CA MET A 246 -3.25 -15.57 17.07
C MET A 246 -1.75 -15.75 17.32
N LEU A 247 -1.36 -16.47 18.37
CA LEU A 247 0.04 -16.71 18.70
C LEU A 247 0.58 -17.88 17.88
N TRP A 248 1.61 -17.65 17.07
CA TRP A 248 2.12 -18.62 16.10
C TRP A 248 3.58 -18.99 16.37
N PRO A 249 3.87 -20.15 16.97
CA PRO A 249 5.25 -20.58 17.15
C PRO A 249 5.92 -20.94 15.82
N VAL A 250 7.14 -20.45 15.63
CA VAL A 250 7.93 -20.60 14.40
C VAL A 250 9.34 -21.12 14.69
N THR A 251 9.85 -21.99 13.82
CA THR A 251 11.12 -22.71 14.01
C THR A 251 12.30 -22.18 13.22
N ASP A 252 12.05 -21.36 12.20
CA ASP A 252 13.07 -20.87 11.26
C ASP A 252 12.60 -19.60 10.54
N GLY A 253 13.51 -18.99 9.79
CA GLY A 253 13.31 -17.74 9.05
C GLY A 253 12.22 -17.84 7.98
N LEU A 254 12.05 -19.01 7.34
CA LEU A 254 11.03 -19.20 6.31
C LEU A 254 9.63 -19.09 6.93
N ARG A 255 9.40 -19.73 8.08
CA ARG A 255 8.11 -19.65 8.78
C ARG A 255 7.83 -18.25 9.33
N ILE A 256 8.87 -17.55 9.81
CA ILE A 256 8.75 -16.14 10.23
C ILE A 256 8.24 -15.29 9.05
N THR A 257 8.89 -15.39 7.89
CA THR A 257 8.54 -14.63 6.69
C THR A 257 7.11 -14.92 6.23
N ARG A 258 6.69 -16.19 6.27
CA ARG A 258 5.31 -16.58 5.91
C ARG A 258 4.26 -15.95 6.82
N ILE A 259 4.52 -15.80 8.11
CA ILE A 259 3.60 -15.11 9.02
C ILE A 259 3.59 -13.60 8.78
N GLN A 260 4.77 -13.01 8.54
CA GLN A 260 4.90 -11.59 8.22
C GLN A 260 4.18 -11.21 6.92
N GLN A 261 4.01 -12.14 5.98
CA GLN A 261 3.20 -11.91 4.78
C GLN A 261 1.73 -11.60 5.06
N PHE A 262 1.18 -11.94 6.24
CA PHE A 262 -0.22 -11.69 6.59
C PHE A 262 -0.41 -10.56 7.60
N THR A 263 0.65 -9.87 8.01
CA THR A 263 0.59 -8.90 9.11
C THR A 263 1.39 -7.66 8.85
N ASP A 264 1.05 -6.58 9.55
CA ASP A 264 1.87 -5.38 9.64
C ASP A 264 2.63 -5.37 10.98
N PRO A 265 3.94 -5.69 11.00
CA PRO A 265 4.73 -5.66 12.22
C PRO A 265 4.83 -4.28 12.84
N ARG A 266 4.83 -3.19 12.05
CA ARG A 266 4.91 -1.82 12.59
C ARG A 266 3.65 -1.48 13.37
N GLN A 267 2.50 -2.00 12.95
CA GLN A 267 1.25 -1.91 13.69
C GLN A 267 1.09 -3.00 14.77
N GLY A 268 2.19 -3.59 15.23
CA GLY A 268 2.20 -4.62 16.26
C GLY A 268 1.53 -5.90 15.80
N TYR A 269 1.86 -6.31 14.57
CA TYR A 269 1.39 -7.53 13.92
C TYR A 269 -0.13 -7.59 13.70
N LYS A 270 -0.75 -6.43 13.49
CA LYS A 270 -2.16 -6.35 13.07
C LYS A 270 -2.36 -7.15 11.80
N LEU A 271 -3.44 -7.91 11.72
CA LEU A 271 -3.79 -8.70 10.53
C LEU A 271 -3.98 -7.77 9.34
N ASP A 272 -3.17 -7.98 8.29
CA ASP A 272 -3.30 -7.29 7.01
C ASP A 272 -4.43 -7.95 6.20
N TRP A 273 -5.55 -7.23 6.11
CA TRP A 273 -6.73 -7.69 5.39
C TRP A 273 -6.44 -7.96 3.91
N ASN A 274 -5.69 -7.07 3.26
CA ASN A 274 -5.43 -7.15 1.83
C ASN A 274 -4.46 -8.29 1.53
N ALA A 275 -3.47 -8.51 2.40
CA ALA A 275 -2.60 -9.66 2.28
C ALA A 275 -3.34 -10.98 2.48
N TRP A 276 -4.24 -11.08 3.46
CA TRP A 276 -5.06 -12.26 3.66
C TRP A 276 -6.04 -12.50 2.49
N PHE A 277 -6.73 -11.46 2.03
CA PHE A 277 -7.70 -11.54 0.93
C PHE A 277 -7.05 -12.04 -0.38
N ARG A 278 -5.83 -11.58 -0.70
CA ARG A 278 -5.08 -12.03 -1.87
C ARG A 278 -4.66 -13.51 -1.82
N GLN A 279 -4.70 -14.14 -0.64
CA GLN A 279 -4.40 -15.55 -0.46
C GLN A 279 -5.63 -16.45 -0.56
N LEU A 280 -6.83 -15.87 -0.66
CA LEU A 280 -8.07 -16.60 -0.93
C LEU A 280 -8.13 -17.00 -2.41
N ASN A 281 -8.72 -18.16 -2.69
CA ASN A 281 -9.08 -18.51 -4.06
C ASN A 281 -10.30 -17.69 -4.53
N SER A 282 -10.58 -17.70 -5.83
CA SER A 282 -11.66 -16.91 -6.44
C SER A 282 -13.05 -17.23 -5.91
N ASP A 283 -13.29 -18.47 -5.46
CA ASP A 283 -14.58 -18.88 -4.94
C ASP A 283 -14.78 -18.34 -3.52
N ASP A 284 -13.76 -18.46 -2.68
CA ASP A 284 -13.75 -17.91 -1.32
C ASP A 284 -13.88 -16.38 -1.31
N GLN A 285 -13.24 -15.69 -2.26
CA GLN A 285 -13.39 -14.23 -2.40
C GLN A 285 -14.83 -13.80 -2.71
N LYS A 286 -15.65 -14.69 -3.29
CA LYS A 286 -17.04 -14.41 -3.65
C LYS A 286 -18.05 -14.92 -2.62
N GLN A 287 -17.76 -16.05 -1.99
CA GLN A 287 -18.72 -16.75 -1.12
C GLN A 287 -18.58 -16.36 0.36
N LEU A 288 -17.39 -15.95 0.80
CA LEU A 288 -17.19 -15.62 2.20
C LEU A 288 -17.86 -14.30 2.59
N PRO A 289 -18.39 -14.18 3.82
CA PRO A 289 -18.94 -12.93 4.34
C PRO A 289 -17.79 -11.98 4.74
N LEU A 290 -17.09 -11.47 3.72
CA LEU A 290 -15.86 -10.70 3.86
C LEU A 290 -16.06 -9.41 4.66
N ARG A 291 -17.23 -8.78 4.53
CA ARG A 291 -17.55 -7.56 5.28
C ARG A 291 -17.68 -7.84 6.77
N GLU A 292 -18.40 -8.89 7.15
CA GLU A 292 -18.58 -9.31 8.53
C GLU A 292 -17.26 -9.79 9.15
N TYR A 293 -16.43 -10.48 8.36
CA TYR A 293 -15.08 -10.87 8.78
C TYR A 293 -14.19 -9.64 9.01
N ASN A 294 -14.18 -8.65 8.11
CA ASN A 294 -13.39 -7.44 8.31
C ASN A 294 -13.91 -6.62 9.52
N ARG A 295 -15.22 -6.56 9.72
CA ARG A 295 -15.82 -5.95 10.93
C ARG A 295 -15.35 -6.65 12.20
N ALA A 296 -15.28 -7.99 12.21
CA ALA A 296 -14.71 -8.73 13.34
C ALA A 296 -13.22 -8.43 13.54
N ARG A 297 -12.43 -8.36 12.46
CA ARG A 297 -11.01 -7.97 12.50
C ARG A 297 -10.82 -6.63 13.20
N LEU A 298 -11.62 -5.64 12.83
CA LEU A 298 -11.55 -4.28 13.37
C LEU A 298 -12.05 -4.21 14.80
N TYR A 299 -13.22 -4.80 15.06
CA TYR A 299 -13.84 -4.80 16.37
C TYR A 299 -12.93 -5.39 17.44
N PHE A 300 -12.26 -6.52 17.14
CA PHE A 300 -11.39 -7.23 18.08
C PHE A 300 -9.89 -6.92 17.97
N ASP A 301 -9.47 -5.99 17.10
CA ASP A 301 -8.05 -5.74 16.78
C ASP A 301 -7.24 -7.05 16.63
N ILE A 302 -7.59 -7.86 15.64
CA ILE A 302 -6.99 -9.19 15.46
C ILE A 302 -5.53 -9.06 15.00
N ARG A 303 -4.64 -9.73 15.74
CA ARG A 303 -3.18 -9.76 15.50
C ARG A 303 -2.68 -11.19 15.32
N LEU A 304 -1.72 -11.38 14.42
CA LEU A 304 -1.08 -12.68 14.18
C LEU A 304 0.42 -12.57 14.50
N ILE A 305 0.82 -13.08 15.67
CA ILE A 305 2.14 -12.79 16.25
C ILE A 305 3.04 -14.03 16.14
N PRO A 306 4.17 -13.97 15.40
CA PRO A 306 5.16 -15.04 15.43
C PRO A 306 5.92 -15.03 16.76
N ILE A 307 6.15 -16.21 17.34
CA ILE A 307 7.02 -16.41 18.50
C ILE A 307 8.04 -17.52 18.21
N ALA A 308 9.31 -17.30 18.53
CA ALA A 308 10.31 -18.34 18.30
C ALA A 308 10.02 -19.57 19.17
N ALA A 309 9.93 -20.75 18.55
CA ALA A 309 9.78 -22.01 19.28
C ALA A 309 10.90 -22.20 20.31
N ALA A 310 12.10 -21.67 20.02
CA ALA A 310 13.23 -21.66 20.94
C ALA A 310 12.96 -20.93 22.27
N ASP A 311 12.11 -19.90 22.26
CA ASP A 311 11.74 -19.14 23.47
C ASP A 311 10.65 -19.83 24.28
N LEU A 312 9.80 -20.65 23.64
CA LEU A 312 8.83 -21.50 24.32
C LEU A 312 9.44 -22.80 24.84
N HIS A 313 10.33 -23.43 24.08
CA HIS A 313 10.88 -24.76 24.35
C HIS A 313 11.33 -24.95 25.81
N PRO A 314 12.24 -24.13 26.37
CA PRO A 314 12.72 -24.36 27.74
C PRO A 314 11.66 -24.10 28.83
N LEU A 315 10.64 -23.30 28.53
CA LEU A 315 9.52 -23.02 29.45
C LEU A 315 8.46 -24.12 29.40
N CYS A 316 8.36 -24.81 28.27
CA CYS A 316 7.33 -25.80 27.96
C CYS A 316 7.85 -27.24 27.87
N LYS A 317 9.00 -27.53 28.52
CA LYS A 317 9.42 -28.91 28.79
C LYS A 317 8.53 -29.55 29.84
N ASP A 318 8.38 -30.87 29.75
CA ASP A 318 7.65 -31.72 30.69
C ASP A 318 6.28 -31.12 31.05
N LEU A 319 5.39 -31.01 30.06
CA LEU A 319 4.08 -30.37 30.21
C LEU A 319 3.20 -31.04 31.28
N ASP A 320 3.44 -32.33 31.57
CA ASP A 320 2.73 -33.08 32.61
C ASP A 320 3.19 -32.77 34.05
N LYS A 321 4.32 -32.09 34.23
CA LYS A 321 4.83 -31.76 35.57
C LYS A 321 4.25 -30.43 36.05
N GLU A 322 3.25 -30.48 36.93
CA GLU A 322 2.65 -29.28 37.53
C GLU A 322 3.66 -28.43 38.31
N ASN A 323 4.63 -29.05 38.98
CA ASN A 323 5.67 -28.35 39.77
C ASN A 323 6.94 -28.02 38.97
N PHE A 324 6.88 -27.94 37.64
CA PHE A 324 8.02 -27.53 36.83
C PHE A 324 8.56 -26.16 37.28
N LYS A 325 9.87 -26.08 37.56
CA LYS A 325 10.52 -24.84 38.01
C LYS A 325 10.91 -23.99 36.81
N LEU A 326 10.26 -22.84 36.67
CA LEU A 326 10.56 -21.89 35.61
C LEU A 326 11.86 -21.13 35.91
N SER A 327 12.83 -21.20 35.00
CA SER A 327 14.08 -20.45 35.15
C SER A 327 13.86 -18.98 34.86
N LYS A 328 14.38 -18.11 35.73
CA LYS A 328 14.33 -16.65 35.56
C LYS A 328 14.91 -16.20 34.21
N SER A 329 16.02 -16.79 33.78
CA SER A 329 16.65 -16.46 32.49
C SER A 329 15.79 -16.76 31.27
N TYR A 330 14.90 -17.75 31.34
CA TYR A 330 13.96 -18.06 30.26
C TYR A 330 12.70 -17.20 30.32
N LEU A 331 12.26 -16.83 31.53
CA LEU A 331 11.18 -15.86 31.73
C LEU A 331 11.57 -14.46 31.22
N GLU A 332 12.78 -13.99 31.55
CA GLU A 332 13.32 -12.72 31.02
C GLU A 332 13.39 -12.73 29.48
N ARG A 333 13.68 -13.88 28.86
CA ARG A 333 13.64 -14.00 27.38
C ARG A 333 12.22 -13.87 26.85
N LEU A 334 11.25 -14.52 27.48
CA LEU A 334 9.83 -14.39 27.11
C LEU A 334 9.36 -12.94 27.25
N GLU A 335 9.76 -12.25 28.33
CA GLU A 335 9.45 -10.83 28.58
C GLU A 335 9.96 -9.90 27.46
N ASN A 336 11.10 -10.24 26.86
CA ASN A 336 11.69 -9.50 25.74
C ASN A 336 11.11 -9.87 24.36
N THR A 337 10.08 -10.72 24.29
CA THR A 337 9.44 -11.07 23.00
C THR A 337 8.43 -10.01 22.55
N HIS A 338 8.20 -9.95 21.24
CA HIS A 338 7.15 -9.10 20.66
C HIS A 338 5.77 -9.46 21.22
N PHE A 339 5.49 -10.76 21.39
CA PHE A 339 4.26 -11.24 22.01
C PHE A 339 4.04 -10.59 23.39
N TYR A 340 5.03 -10.65 24.27
CA TYR A 340 4.92 -10.08 25.61
C TYR A 340 4.68 -8.56 25.59
N SER A 341 5.42 -7.83 24.75
CA SER A 341 5.23 -6.38 24.60
C SER A 341 3.82 -5.99 24.13
N ILE A 342 3.20 -6.78 23.24
CA ILE A 342 1.85 -6.55 22.73
C ILE A 342 0.79 -6.85 23.79
N ILE A 343 0.90 -7.99 24.50
CA ILE A 343 -0.05 -8.30 25.58
C ILE A 343 0.11 -7.39 26.79
N LYS A 344 1.25 -6.73 26.98
CA LYS A 344 1.41 -5.65 27.98
C LYS A 344 0.98 -4.27 27.45
N GLY A 345 0.61 -4.17 26.16
CA GLY A 345 0.25 -2.91 25.50
C GLY A 345 1.39 -1.87 25.43
N ASN A 346 2.64 -2.35 25.49
CA ASN A 346 3.86 -1.54 25.43
C ASN A 346 4.56 -1.66 24.06
N TRP A 347 3.83 -2.05 23.02
CA TRP A 347 4.38 -2.14 21.67
C TRP A 347 4.82 -0.76 21.18
N ASN A 348 6.09 -0.62 20.83
CA ASN A 348 6.64 0.59 20.22
C ASN A 348 7.19 0.28 18.82
N PRO A 349 6.57 0.81 17.75
CA PRO A 349 7.07 0.65 16.38
C PRO A 349 8.50 1.17 16.16
N ASP A 350 8.92 2.20 16.90
CA ASP A 350 10.25 2.81 16.75
C ASP A 350 11.38 1.90 17.23
N ASN A 351 11.06 1.00 18.16
CA ASN A 351 12.00 0.02 18.71
C ASN A 351 11.90 -1.34 18.00
N TYR A 352 11.18 -1.41 16.88
CA TYR A 352 10.98 -2.64 16.14
C TYR A 352 12.30 -3.21 15.61
N ALA A 353 12.67 -4.39 16.09
CA ALA A 353 13.69 -5.23 15.49
C ALA A 353 13.02 -6.49 14.94
N PRO A 354 13.16 -6.84 13.65
CA PRO A 354 12.51 -8.01 13.10
C PRO A 354 12.96 -9.29 13.82
N LEU A 355 12.01 -10.19 14.08
CA LEU A 355 12.33 -11.52 14.57
C LEU A 355 13.20 -12.22 13.52
N ARG A 356 14.43 -12.59 13.89
CA ARG A 356 15.39 -13.26 13.00
C ARG A 356 15.67 -14.67 13.50
N GLU A 357 15.89 -15.57 12.56
CA GLU A 357 16.43 -16.89 12.88
C GLU A 357 17.82 -16.73 13.52
N ARG A 358 18.07 -17.56 14.53
CA ARG A 358 19.38 -17.66 15.17
C ARG A 358 19.83 -19.11 15.10
N GLU A 359 20.76 -19.40 14.22
CA GLU A 359 21.39 -20.72 14.15
C GLU A 359 22.12 -20.99 15.47
N SER A 360 21.62 -21.95 16.23
CA SER A 360 22.16 -22.33 17.52
C SER A 360 21.64 -23.71 17.90
N LYS A 361 22.41 -24.44 18.71
CA LYS A 361 21.98 -25.73 19.26
C LYS A 361 20.60 -25.67 19.93
N ARG A 362 20.28 -24.54 20.58
CA ARG A 362 18.96 -24.30 21.20
C ARG A 362 17.84 -24.22 20.15
N ALA A 363 18.09 -23.60 19.01
CA ALA A 363 17.11 -23.50 17.94
C ALA A 363 16.85 -24.87 17.31
N ASP A 364 17.90 -25.67 17.13
CA ASP A 364 17.78 -27.04 16.61
C ASP A 364 16.99 -27.93 17.58
N GLU A 365 17.36 -27.95 18.86
CA GLU A 365 16.62 -28.70 19.88
C GLU A 365 15.15 -28.25 19.98
N ALA A 366 14.87 -26.97 19.80
CA ALA A 366 13.51 -26.44 19.79
C ALA A 366 12.71 -26.82 18.54
N ARG A 367 13.38 -26.94 17.39
CA ARG A 367 12.77 -27.40 16.14
C ARG A 367 12.31 -28.85 16.27
N ASP A 368 13.18 -29.70 16.83
CA ASP A 368 12.86 -31.09 17.12
C ASP A 368 11.72 -31.19 18.15
N TRP A 369 11.83 -30.48 19.27
CA TRP A 369 10.77 -30.44 20.28
C TRP A 369 9.42 -29.97 19.73
N TYR A 370 9.39 -28.92 18.89
CA TYR A 370 8.14 -28.36 18.39
C TYR A 370 7.38 -29.32 17.48
N SER A 371 8.06 -30.26 16.82
CA SER A 371 7.41 -31.36 16.09
C SER A 371 6.65 -32.34 17.01
N THR A 372 7.05 -32.42 18.28
CA THR A 372 6.51 -33.37 19.27
C THR A 372 5.45 -32.78 20.20
N VAL A 373 5.41 -31.45 20.38
CA VAL A 373 4.53 -30.78 21.36
C VAL A 373 3.05 -30.70 20.91
N THR A 374 2.76 -31.31 19.78
CA THR A 374 1.64 -31.03 18.88
C THR A 374 0.32 -31.71 19.26
N THR A 375 0.34 -32.53 20.32
CA THR A 375 -0.82 -33.32 20.76
C THR A 375 -1.57 -32.73 21.95
N ASP A 376 -1.02 -31.72 22.65
CA ASP A 376 -1.58 -31.21 23.91
C ASP A 376 -1.66 -29.65 23.96
N PRO A 377 -2.47 -29.00 23.10
CA PRO A 377 -2.63 -27.54 23.05
C PRO A 377 -3.04 -26.94 24.40
N THR A 378 -3.91 -27.63 25.13
CA THR A 378 -4.36 -27.27 26.48
C THR A 378 -3.21 -27.14 27.48
N LYS A 379 -2.30 -28.12 27.50
CA LYS A 379 -1.18 -28.11 28.46
C LYS A 379 -0.18 -27.01 28.12
N LEU A 380 0.01 -26.73 26.83
CA LEU A 380 0.81 -25.61 26.37
C LEU A 380 0.21 -24.27 26.81
N GLY A 381 -1.11 -24.08 26.63
CA GLY A 381 -1.83 -22.91 27.12
C GLY A 381 -1.70 -22.70 28.62
N ASN A 382 -1.88 -23.77 29.41
CA ASN A 382 -1.66 -23.73 30.87
C ASN A 382 -0.24 -23.28 31.22
N ARG A 383 0.78 -23.85 30.57
CA ARG A 383 2.17 -23.48 30.84
C ARG A 383 2.48 -22.04 30.47
N ILE A 384 1.96 -21.54 29.34
CA ILE A 384 2.12 -20.14 28.93
C ILE A 384 1.43 -19.21 29.94
N ALA A 385 0.19 -19.50 30.33
CA ALA A 385 -0.54 -18.71 31.33
C ALA A 385 0.24 -18.63 32.67
N ARG A 386 0.85 -19.75 33.09
CA ARG A 386 1.73 -19.75 34.26
C ARG A 386 2.97 -18.87 34.09
N CYS A 387 3.67 -18.95 32.96
CA CYS A 387 4.82 -18.09 32.69
C CYS A 387 4.46 -16.60 32.75
N LEU A 388 3.28 -16.24 32.21
CA LEU A 388 2.76 -14.88 32.26
C LEU A 388 2.46 -14.43 33.70
N ARG A 389 1.88 -15.30 34.54
CA ARG A 389 1.66 -15.00 35.97
C ARG A 389 2.95 -14.76 36.74
N GLU A 390 4.00 -15.55 36.50
CA GLU A 390 5.33 -15.33 37.09
C GLU A 390 5.95 -13.99 36.64
N LEU A 391 5.62 -13.53 35.44
CA LEU A 391 6.01 -12.21 34.90
C LEU A 391 5.03 -11.09 35.30
N GLY A 392 4.15 -11.32 36.29
CA GLY A 392 3.22 -10.30 36.80
C GLY A 392 2.11 -9.91 35.82
N VAL A 393 1.64 -10.85 34.98
CA VAL A 393 0.47 -10.69 34.11
C VAL A 393 -0.68 -11.54 34.64
N SER A 394 -1.87 -10.95 34.80
CA SER A 394 -3.09 -11.73 35.12
C SER A 394 -3.46 -12.57 33.90
N ALA A 395 -3.26 -13.88 34.00
CA ALA A 395 -3.50 -14.83 32.91
C ALA A 395 -4.14 -16.12 33.41
N ALA A 396 -5.15 -16.60 32.68
CA ALA A 396 -5.84 -17.85 32.92
C ALA A 396 -5.89 -18.68 31.63
N TYR A 397 -5.82 -20.01 31.73
CA TYR A 397 -5.88 -20.90 30.57
C TYR A 397 -7.29 -21.46 30.38
N GLU A 398 -7.63 -21.79 29.14
CA GLU A 398 -8.89 -22.45 28.73
C GLU A 398 -10.18 -21.76 29.23
N GLN A 399 -10.16 -20.43 29.31
CA GLN A 399 -11.32 -19.66 29.75
C GLN A 399 -12.35 -19.53 28.63
N THR A 400 -13.62 -19.78 28.96
CA THR A 400 -14.74 -19.52 28.05
C THR A 400 -15.28 -18.12 28.31
N VAL A 401 -15.16 -17.26 27.32
CA VAL A 401 -15.71 -15.90 27.32
C VAL A 401 -17.09 -15.92 26.67
N GLY A 402 -18.08 -15.30 27.31
CA GLY A 402 -19.45 -15.18 26.81
C GLY A 402 -19.77 -13.77 26.30
N SER A 403 -20.61 -13.71 25.27
CA SER A 403 -21.29 -12.52 24.79
C SER A 403 -22.79 -12.81 24.66
N PRO A 404 -23.65 -11.80 24.43
CA PRO A 404 -25.06 -12.02 24.11
C PRO A 404 -25.29 -12.90 22.86
N HIS A 405 -24.29 -13.02 21.99
CA HIS A 405 -24.41 -13.69 20.69
C HIS A 405 -23.70 -15.05 20.66
N GLY A 406 -22.81 -15.35 21.61
CA GLY A 406 -22.09 -16.62 21.60
C GLY A 406 -21.06 -16.78 22.71
N ARG A 407 -20.18 -17.75 22.51
CA ARG A 407 -19.08 -18.07 23.42
C ARG A 407 -17.82 -18.37 22.62
N VAL A 408 -16.67 -17.92 23.11
CA VAL A 408 -15.35 -18.23 22.57
C VAL A 408 -14.47 -18.79 23.68
N ARG A 409 -13.71 -19.84 23.39
CA ARG A 409 -12.73 -20.39 24.31
C ARG A 409 -11.37 -19.81 23.97
N ALA A 410 -10.76 -19.11 24.93
CA ALA A 410 -9.38 -18.64 24.84
C ALA A 410 -8.44 -19.75 25.32
N ASP A 411 -7.34 -19.98 24.60
CA ASP A 411 -6.28 -20.88 25.10
C ASP A 411 -5.59 -20.22 26.30
N VAL A 412 -5.36 -18.91 26.21
CA VAL A 412 -4.98 -18.04 27.33
C VAL A 412 -5.81 -16.76 27.28
N LEU A 413 -6.48 -16.42 28.38
CA LEU A 413 -7.13 -15.15 28.59
C LEU A 413 -6.25 -14.28 29.48
N ILE A 414 -6.00 -13.04 29.06
CA ILE A 414 -5.16 -12.08 29.78
C ILE A 414 -6.01 -10.87 30.15
N GLU A 415 -5.89 -10.42 31.40
CA GLU A 415 -6.52 -9.19 31.89
C GLU A 415 -5.46 -8.10 32.04
N ARG A 416 -5.75 -6.91 31.48
CA ARG A 416 -4.83 -5.77 31.37
C ARG A 416 -5.34 -4.50 32.03
N SER A 417 -6.41 -4.57 32.82
CA SER A 417 -7.02 -3.40 33.45
C SER A 417 -5.95 -2.57 34.19
N PRO A 418 -5.85 -1.24 33.98
CA PRO A 418 -6.83 -0.36 33.32
C PRO A 418 -6.61 -0.08 31.81
N MET A 419 -5.82 -0.88 31.09
CA MET A 419 -5.53 -0.64 29.66
C MET A 419 -6.72 -0.97 28.75
N THR A 420 -6.81 -0.31 27.59
CA THR A 420 -7.83 -0.60 26.56
C THR A 420 -7.19 -1.27 25.33
N PRO A 421 -7.73 -2.41 24.85
CA PRO A 421 -8.83 -3.15 25.43
C PRO A 421 -8.41 -3.96 26.68
N PRO A 422 -9.28 -4.07 27.70
CA PRO A 422 -8.93 -4.62 29.01
C PRO A 422 -8.62 -6.11 29.00
N ASN A 423 -9.01 -6.84 27.95
CA ASN A 423 -8.76 -8.27 27.85
C ASN A 423 -8.02 -8.62 26.56
N VAL A 424 -7.23 -9.70 26.59
CA VAL A 424 -6.65 -10.34 25.40
C VAL A 424 -7.03 -11.80 25.35
N ILE A 425 -7.63 -12.21 24.24
CA ILE A 425 -7.87 -13.60 23.89
C ILE A 425 -6.66 -14.07 23.09
N VAL A 426 -5.86 -14.98 23.65
CA VAL A 426 -4.77 -15.64 22.93
C VAL A 426 -5.27 -16.99 22.43
N GLU A 427 -5.22 -17.18 21.12
CA GLU A 427 -5.42 -18.46 20.45
C GLU A 427 -4.08 -18.96 19.92
N ILE A 428 -3.59 -20.08 20.44
CA ILE A 428 -2.33 -20.67 20.02
C ILE A 428 -2.58 -21.40 18.71
N LYS A 429 -1.79 -21.07 17.70
CA LYS A 429 -1.86 -21.61 16.34
C LYS A 429 -0.59 -22.37 16.01
N ALA A 430 -0.70 -23.19 14.97
CA ALA A 430 0.31 -24.15 14.56
C ALA A 430 0.71 -25.14 15.67
N PHE A 431 0.47 -26.40 15.38
CA PHE A 431 0.93 -27.54 16.17
C PHE A 431 1.85 -28.38 15.30
N SER A 432 2.77 -27.75 14.54
CA SER A 432 3.86 -28.38 13.78
C SER A 432 4.53 -27.33 12.89
N PRO A 433 5.86 -27.43 12.62
CA PRO A 433 6.53 -26.60 11.61
C PRO A 433 5.89 -26.68 10.21
N GLU A 434 5.30 -27.82 9.87
CA GLU A 434 4.66 -28.09 8.57
C GLU A 434 3.35 -27.33 8.41
N ASN A 435 2.68 -27.03 9.52
CA ASN A 435 1.42 -26.29 9.53
C ASN A 435 1.58 -24.78 9.30
N THR A 436 2.80 -24.31 9.04
CA THR A 436 3.09 -22.91 8.73
C THR A 436 3.27 -22.71 7.22
N MET A 437 2.26 -23.14 6.46
CA MET A 437 2.12 -22.86 5.02
C MET A 437 1.13 -21.69 4.81
N PRO A 438 1.26 -20.88 3.75
CA PRO A 438 0.33 -19.79 3.48
C PRO A 438 -1.14 -20.22 3.47
N SER A 439 -1.46 -21.37 2.90
CA SER A 439 -2.82 -21.95 2.90
C SER A 439 -3.34 -22.25 4.31
N THR A 440 -2.53 -22.88 5.15
CA THR A 440 -2.89 -23.20 6.54
C THR A 440 -3.07 -21.95 7.39
N ILE A 441 -2.20 -20.94 7.19
CA ILE A 441 -2.33 -19.63 7.85
C ILE A 441 -3.64 -18.97 7.42
N CYS A 442 -3.92 -18.94 6.11
CA CYS A 442 -5.14 -18.37 5.55
C CYS A 442 -6.40 -19.01 6.13
N GLN A 443 -6.45 -20.35 6.21
CA GLN A 443 -7.57 -21.09 6.81
C GLN A 443 -7.71 -20.86 8.33
N ALA A 444 -6.59 -20.73 9.05
CA ALA A 444 -6.60 -20.44 10.47
C ALA A 444 -7.13 -19.02 10.75
N VAL A 445 -6.75 -18.04 9.91
CA VAL A 445 -7.28 -16.67 9.95
C VAL A 445 -8.78 -16.68 9.66
N GLN A 446 -9.22 -17.33 8.58
CA GLN A 446 -10.64 -17.47 8.22
C GLN A 446 -11.47 -18.06 9.37
N THR A 447 -10.97 -19.14 9.99
CA THR A 447 -11.64 -19.80 11.12
C THR A 447 -11.75 -18.87 12.34
N THR A 448 -10.69 -18.12 12.62
CA THR A 448 -10.63 -17.17 13.74
C THR A 448 -11.59 -16.00 13.51
N LEU A 449 -11.61 -15.44 12.29
CA LEU A 449 -12.51 -14.36 11.87
C LEU A 449 -13.98 -14.80 11.98
N ARG A 450 -14.32 -15.98 11.44
CA ARG A 450 -15.68 -16.54 11.52
C ARG A 450 -16.17 -16.67 12.96
N ARG A 451 -15.33 -17.26 13.81
CA ARG A 451 -15.65 -17.47 15.23
C ARG A 451 -15.91 -16.15 15.94
N HIS A 452 -15.07 -15.15 15.71
CA HIS A 452 -15.20 -13.85 16.36
C HIS A 452 -16.32 -12.99 15.76
N ALA A 453 -16.60 -13.11 14.46
CA ALA A 453 -17.79 -12.51 13.84
C ALA A 453 -19.09 -13.08 14.44
N GLN A 454 -19.15 -14.38 14.70
CA GLN A 454 -20.28 -14.99 15.44
C GLN A 454 -20.34 -14.51 16.89
N PHE A 455 -19.18 -14.40 17.56
CA PHE A 455 -19.10 -13.92 18.94
C PHE A 455 -19.57 -12.47 19.09
N ALA A 456 -19.31 -11.61 18.10
CA ALA A 456 -19.81 -10.24 18.04
C ALA A 456 -21.24 -10.12 17.47
N GLY A 457 -21.84 -11.22 17.00
CA GLY A 457 -23.17 -11.20 16.39
C GLY A 457 -23.22 -10.63 14.96
N PHE A 458 -22.07 -10.41 14.32
CA PHE A 458 -22.00 -10.01 12.91
C PHE A 458 -22.41 -11.15 11.97
N LEU A 459 -22.24 -12.39 12.42
CA LEU A 459 -22.73 -13.58 11.74
C LEU A 459 -23.61 -14.41 12.66
N GLN A 460 -24.68 -14.98 12.10
CA GLN A 460 -25.46 -15.97 12.82
C GLN A 460 -24.64 -17.27 12.97
N ARG A 461 -24.84 -17.96 14.10
CA ARG A 461 -24.38 -19.34 14.23
C ARG A 461 -25.28 -20.21 13.36
N GLN A 462 -24.66 -20.90 12.40
CA GLN A 462 -25.32 -21.97 11.64
C GLN A 462 -25.53 -23.18 12.54
#